data_AF-A0A4E9EIW7-F1
#
_entry.id   AF-A0A4E9EIW7-F1
#
_cell.length_a   1.000
_cell.length_b   1.000
_cell.length_c   1.000
_cell.angle_alpha   90.00
_cell.angle_beta   90.00
_cell.angle_gamma   90.00
#
_symmetry.space_group_name_H-M   'P 1'
#
loop_
_entity.id
_entity.type
_entity.pdbx_description
1 polymer ?
#
loop_
_entity_poly.entity_id
_entity_poly.type
_entity_poly.pdbx_seq_one_letter_code
_entity_poly.pdbx_strand_id
1 'polypeptide(L)'
;MVDGVCRSTWQRVQKGPDNQSRRLTHPGFRLINLKSMSIEQPKSNKGFVTLSYMWPSETDSERAQLQKHNVELWKKPGDLRNISMPPLISDAMSLCQKLGETYIWIDRFCIVQDDAASKHGQIFRSASFTLVVALNDRNTPGLPGFIHRPRGSTINKLRIKHDWKTVVVERGLESVNYSTWNTRGWTFQERLLSPRRIYITEHEVQYECYVGYASEIFTHNALYKTSRRSLSHPLTKRPVSQLPGFCASRVANFHITERTSIHDYMRLVRDYTRRNLSYSSDILNAFAGVEGRLKDVWGSPFHFGLPEKYLHIALMWRPNDTSTLRMSDMSIPSWSWASVTNGINYDWLLGRKKAT
;
A
#
# COMPACT_ATOMS: atom_id res chain seq x y z
N MET A 1 -14.85 -9.69 -17.45
CA MET A 1 -14.82 -8.21 -17.43
C MET A 1 -13.50 -7.65 -16.86
N VAL A 2 -12.92 -8.27 -15.83
CA VAL A 2 -11.54 -7.99 -15.39
C VAL A 2 -10.51 -8.28 -16.50
N ASP A 3 -10.73 -9.28 -17.34
CA ASP A 3 -9.76 -9.68 -18.39
C ASP A 3 -9.45 -8.61 -19.46
N GLY A 4 -10.42 -7.82 -19.93
CA GLY A 4 -10.19 -6.90 -21.05
C GLY A 4 -9.56 -5.56 -20.66
N VAL A 5 -10.07 -4.95 -19.58
CA VAL A 5 -9.57 -3.68 -19.02
C VAL A 5 -8.25 -3.91 -18.27
N CYS A 6 -8.13 -5.04 -17.55
CA CYS A 6 -6.91 -5.37 -16.85
C CYS A 6 -5.81 -5.78 -17.83
N ARG A 7 -6.02 -6.67 -18.79
CA ARG A 7 -4.94 -7.16 -19.67
C ARG A 7 -4.33 -6.08 -20.59
N SER A 8 -5.16 -5.18 -21.14
CA SER A 8 -4.66 -4.08 -22.00
C SER A 8 -3.96 -2.96 -21.22
N THR A 9 -4.46 -2.64 -20.02
CA THR A 9 -3.80 -1.68 -19.11
C THR A 9 -2.52 -2.32 -18.54
N TRP A 10 -2.56 -3.59 -18.15
CA TRP A 10 -1.44 -4.39 -17.66
C TRP A 10 -0.27 -4.47 -18.65
N GLN A 11 -0.55 -4.85 -19.89
CA GLN A 11 0.45 -4.95 -20.95
C GLN A 11 1.06 -3.59 -21.32
N ARG A 12 0.32 -2.48 -21.16
CA ARG A 12 0.80 -1.12 -21.40
C ARG A 12 1.62 -0.58 -20.21
N VAL A 13 1.26 -1.00 -19.00
CA VAL A 13 1.88 -0.60 -17.73
C VAL A 13 3.22 -1.31 -17.49
N GLN A 14 3.39 -2.55 -17.99
CA GLN A 14 4.69 -3.25 -18.03
C GLN A 14 5.74 -2.56 -18.92
N LYS A 15 5.32 -1.70 -19.87
CA LYS A 15 6.22 -1.00 -20.83
C LYS A 15 6.63 0.41 -20.38
N GLY A 16 6.31 0.82 -19.15
CA GLY A 16 6.81 2.08 -18.58
C GLY A 16 8.33 2.07 -18.45
N PRO A 17 9.00 3.24 -18.53
CA PRO A 17 10.46 3.33 -18.59
C PRO A 17 11.10 2.62 -17.41
N ASP A 18 12.15 1.88 -17.75
CA ASP A 18 12.83 0.88 -16.97
C ASP A 18 12.79 1.14 -15.46
N ASN A 19 12.16 0.21 -14.76
CA ASN A 19 12.44 -0.06 -13.37
C ASN A 19 13.90 -0.55 -13.34
N GLN A 20 14.87 0.38 -13.37
CA GLN A 20 16.27 0.04 -13.20
C GLN A 20 16.35 -0.83 -11.97
N SER A 21 16.63 -2.10 -12.24
CA SER A 21 16.61 -3.21 -11.33
C SER A 21 17.63 -2.97 -10.23
N ARG A 22 17.25 -2.25 -9.18
CA ARG A 22 18.00 -2.33 -7.93
C ARG A 22 17.86 -3.77 -7.48
N ARG A 23 18.96 -4.51 -7.61
CA ARG A 23 19.06 -5.93 -7.25
C ARG A 23 18.57 -6.09 -5.80
N LEU A 24 17.35 -6.58 -5.61
CA LEU A 24 16.92 -7.14 -4.35
C LEU A 24 17.55 -8.54 -4.23
N THR A 25 18.88 -8.60 -4.17
CA THR A 25 19.64 -9.85 -4.09
C THR A 25 20.29 -10.03 -2.71
N HIS A 26 19.68 -9.45 -1.67
CA HIS A 26 20.14 -9.71 -0.31
C HIS A 26 19.83 -11.18 0.07
N PRO A 27 20.72 -11.90 0.77
CA PRO A 27 20.52 -13.31 1.14
C PRO A 27 19.19 -13.64 1.84
N GLY A 28 18.58 -12.65 2.49
CA GLY A 28 17.28 -12.78 3.16
C GLY A 28 16.06 -12.61 2.25
N PHE A 29 16.22 -12.16 1.00
CA PHE A 29 15.09 -11.88 0.11
C PHE A 29 14.54 -13.17 -0.50
N ARG A 30 13.27 -13.45 -0.20
CA ARG A 30 12.55 -14.66 -0.59
C ARG A 30 11.25 -14.29 -1.29
N LEU A 31 10.83 -15.12 -2.22
CA LEU A 31 9.57 -15.00 -2.95
C LEU A 31 8.89 -16.37 -3.01
N ILE A 32 7.57 -16.39 -3.03
CA ILE A 32 6.83 -17.60 -3.37
C ILE A 32 6.73 -17.69 -4.89
N ASN A 33 7.18 -18.80 -5.47
CA ASN A 33 6.93 -19.14 -6.86
C ASN A 33 5.55 -19.77 -7.00
N LEU A 34 4.65 -19.10 -7.72
CA LEU A 34 3.26 -19.50 -7.90
C LEU A 34 3.09 -20.77 -8.75
N LYS A 35 4.10 -21.20 -9.50
CA LYS A 35 4.06 -22.42 -10.32
C LYS A 35 4.57 -23.64 -9.54
N SER A 36 5.75 -23.53 -8.95
CA SER A 36 6.34 -24.61 -8.16
C SER A 36 5.71 -24.72 -6.78
N MET A 37 5.00 -23.70 -6.28
CA MET A 37 4.47 -23.64 -4.92
C MET A 37 5.58 -23.88 -3.88
N SER A 38 6.64 -23.10 -4.00
CA SER A 38 7.82 -23.15 -3.12
C SER A 38 8.38 -21.75 -2.88
N ILE A 39 9.12 -21.59 -1.78
CA ILE A 39 9.85 -20.38 -1.44
C ILE A 39 11.21 -20.43 -2.10
N GLU A 40 11.48 -19.43 -2.94
CA GLU A 40 12.70 -19.34 -3.72
C GLU A 40 13.43 -18.03 -3.43
N GLN A 41 14.75 -18.08 -3.49
CA GLN A 41 15.55 -16.87 -3.67
C GLN A 41 15.62 -16.58 -5.18
N PRO A 42 15.12 -15.42 -5.64
CA PRO A 42 15.13 -15.11 -7.06
C PRO A 42 16.56 -15.00 -7.59
N LYS A 43 16.95 -15.90 -8.49
CA LYS A 43 18.27 -15.92 -9.15
C LYS A 43 18.46 -14.82 -10.20
N SER A 44 17.38 -14.13 -10.56
CA SER A 44 17.34 -13.12 -11.62
C SER A 44 16.36 -12.02 -11.24
N ASN A 45 16.48 -10.84 -11.85
CA ASN A 45 15.56 -9.72 -11.65
C ASN A 45 14.20 -9.92 -12.35
N LYS A 46 13.55 -11.06 -12.08
CA LYS A 46 12.18 -11.31 -12.53
C LYS A 46 11.24 -10.44 -11.70
N GLY A 47 10.22 -9.90 -12.37
CA GLY A 47 9.15 -9.17 -11.71
C GLY A 47 8.45 -10.05 -10.68
N PHE A 48 8.03 -9.43 -9.59
CA PHE A 48 7.26 -10.05 -8.53
C PHE A 48 6.18 -9.09 -8.06
N VAL A 49 5.17 -9.63 -7.39
CA VAL A 49 4.04 -8.86 -6.87
C VAL A 49 4.10 -8.89 -5.36
N THR A 50 3.60 -7.86 -4.68
CA THR A 50 3.54 -7.81 -3.21
C THR A 50 2.10 -7.90 -2.75
N LEU A 51 1.84 -8.67 -1.70
CA LEU A 51 0.55 -8.67 -1.02
C LEU A 51 0.61 -7.73 0.20
N SER A 52 -0.32 -6.80 0.27
CA SER A 52 -0.56 -5.94 1.43
C SER A 52 -1.94 -6.24 1.99
N TYR A 53 -2.01 -6.78 3.20
CA TYR A 53 -3.24 -7.26 3.82
C TYR A 53 -3.17 -7.15 5.34
N MET A 54 -4.30 -7.29 6.03
CA MET A 54 -4.34 -7.36 7.48
C MET A 54 -4.30 -8.80 7.96
N TRP A 55 -3.47 -9.06 8.96
CA TRP A 55 -3.46 -10.33 9.66
C TRP A 55 -4.72 -10.44 10.55
N PRO A 56 -5.46 -11.56 10.48
CA PRO A 56 -6.54 -11.94 11.41
C PRO A 56 -6.19 -11.78 12.90
N SER A 57 -7.19 -11.58 13.76
CA SER A 57 -6.98 -11.40 15.22
C SER A 57 -6.94 -12.75 15.99
N GLU A 58 -5.94 -12.90 16.85
CA GLU A 58 -5.80 -13.85 17.98
C GLU A 58 -5.72 -15.37 17.70
N THR A 59 -6.15 -15.87 16.54
CA THR A 59 -5.98 -17.31 16.16
C THR A 59 -4.82 -17.56 15.19
N ASP A 60 -4.00 -16.56 14.93
CA ASP A 60 -3.01 -16.57 13.84
C ASP A 60 -1.62 -17.07 14.23
N SER A 61 -1.31 -17.16 15.54
CA SER A 61 -0.05 -17.75 16.03
C SER A 61 0.08 -19.24 15.71
N GLU A 62 -1.04 -19.91 15.40
CA GLU A 62 -1.09 -21.32 15.00
C GLU A 62 -1.11 -21.52 13.47
N ARG A 63 -1.15 -20.44 12.68
CA ARG A 63 -1.18 -20.55 11.22
C ARG A 63 0.23 -20.58 10.64
N ALA A 64 0.38 -21.28 9.52
CA ALA A 64 1.65 -21.43 8.85
C ALA A 64 2.29 -20.08 8.52
N GLN A 65 3.52 -19.90 8.97
CA GLN A 65 4.37 -18.75 8.74
C GLN A 65 5.83 -19.17 8.64
N LEU A 66 6.65 -18.39 7.95
CA LEU A 66 8.06 -18.70 7.79
C LEU A 66 8.80 -18.43 9.11
N GLN A 67 9.43 -19.47 9.65
CA GLN A 67 10.25 -19.44 10.85
C GLN A 67 11.58 -20.13 10.56
N LYS A 68 12.62 -19.85 11.36
CA LYS A 68 13.97 -20.41 11.15
C LYS A 68 13.96 -21.92 10.91
N HIS A 69 13.12 -22.65 11.64
CA HIS A 69 13.04 -24.11 11.56
C HIS A 69 12.44 -24.64 10.24
N ASN A 70 11.59 -23.88 9.54
CA ASN A 70 10.91 -24.33 8.33
C ASN A 70 11.42 -23.68 7.04
N VAL A 71 12.46 -22.83 7.12
CA VAL A 71 13.06 -22.18 5.93
C VAL A 71 13.52 -23.20 4.90
N GLU A 72 14.19 -24.28 5.32
CA GLU A 72 14.66 -25.32 4.39
C GLU A 72 13.54 -26.24 3.92
N LEU A 73 12.47 -26.39 4.72
CA LEU A 73 11.33 -27.27 4.45
C LEU A 73 10.41 -26.74 3.36
N TRP A 74 10.47 -25.45 3.03
CA TRP A 74 9.56 -24.82 2.06
C TRP A 74 10.25 -24.41 0.75
N LYS A 75 11.49 -24.86 0.51
CA LYS A 75 12.28 -24.51 -0.67
C LYS A 75 12.04 -25.41 -1.88
N LYS A 76 11.61 -26.65 -1.68
CA LYS A 76 11.46 -27.63 -2.75
C LYS A 76 10.12 -27.42 -3.46
N PRO A 77 10.05 -27.64 -4.78
CA PRO A 77 8.79 -27.57 -5.52
C PRO A 77 7.72 -28.46 -4.90
N GLY A 78 6.58 -27.86 -4.57
CA GLY A 78 5.42 -28.53 -3.99
C GLY A 78 5.25 -28.37 -2.49
N ASP A 79 6.27 -27.90 -1.76
CA ASP A 79 6.25 -27.86 -0.29
C ASP A 79 5.13 -27.00 0.29
N LEU A 80 4.71 -25.93 -0.41
CA LEU A 80 3.62 -25.08 0.05
C LEU A 80 2.22 -25.64 -0.23
N ARG A 81 2.10 -26.75 -0.99
CA ARG A 81 0.79 -27.33 -1.37
C ARG A 81 0.07 -27.99 -0.19
N ASN A 82 0.82 -28.55 0.74
CA ASN A 82 0.28 -29.29 1.89
C ASN A 82 0.07 -28.39 3.12
N ILE A 83 0.32 -27.09 2.98
CA ILE A 83 0.18 -26.13 4.07
C ILE A 83 -1.26 -25.62 4.07
N SER A 84 -1.87 -25.58 5.26
CA SER A 84 -3.15 -24.91 5.47
C SER A 84 -2.98 -23.39 5.33
N MET A 85 -3.15 -22.90 4.10
CA MET A 85 -3.06 -21.48 3.74
C MET A 85 -4.35 -20.75 4.11
N PRO A 86 -4.27 -19.55 4.73
CA PRO A 86 -5.45 -18.71 4.91
C PRO A 86 -6.19 -18.48 3.58
N PRO A 87 -7.54 -18.54 3.55
CA PRO A 87 -8.31 -18.41 2.30
C PRO A 87 -7.99 -17.13 1.52
N LEU A 88 -7.76 -16.00 2.22
CA LEU A 88 -7.36 -14.73 1.60
C LEU A 88 -6.02 -14.81 0.87
N ILE A 89 -5.04 -15.52 1.45
CA ILE A 89 -3.72 -15.71 0.84
C ILE A 89 -3.83 -16.66 -0.37
N SER A 90 -4.57 -17.75 -0.22
CA SER A 90 -4.85 -18.69 -1.32
C SER A 90 -5.52 -17.99 -2.51
N ASP A 91 -6.51 -17.14 -2.22
CA ASP A 91 -7.17 -16.30 -3.23
C ASP A 91 -6.22 -15.32 -3.89
N ALA A 92 -5.37 -14.64 -3.12
CA ALA A 92 -4.38 -13.70 -3.64
C ALA A 92 -3.37 -14.40 -4.57
N MET A 93 -2.86 -15.57 -4.16
CA MET A 93 -1.95 -16.39 -4.97
C MET A 93 -2.63 -16.83 -6.28
N SER A 94 -3.86 -17.35 -6.18
CA SER A 94 -4.66 -17.79 -7.33
C SER A 94 -4.99 -16.65 -8.29
N LEU A 95 -5.32 -15.46 -7.76
CA LEU A 95 -5.56 -14.26 -8.55
C LEU A 95 -4.29 -13.84 -9.30
N CYS A 96 -3.14 -13.79 -8.62
CA CYS A 96 -1.87 -13.43 -9.25
C CYS A 96 -1.46 -14.44 -10.32
N GLN A 97 -1.69 -15.74 -10.09
CA GLN A 97 -1.46 -16.77 -11.09
C GLN A 97 -2.36 -16.58 -12.34
N LYS A 98 -3.65 -16.24 -12.15
CA LYS A 98 -4.56 -15.87 -13.26
C LYS A 98 -4.15 -14.60 -14.00
N LEU A 99 -3.51 -13.65 -13.31
CA LEU A 99 -2.93 -12.44 -13.92
C LEU A 99 -1.60 -12.72 -14.66
N GLY A 100 -1.10 -13.95 -14.65
CA GLY A 100 0.12 -14.37 -15.35
C GLY A 100 1.40 -14.10 -14.57
N GLU A 101 1.31 -13.81 -13.27
CA GLU A 101 2.46 -13.51 -12.43
C GLU A 101 3.12 -14.81 -11.94
N THR A 102 4.45 -14.78 -11.84
CA THR A 102 5.23 -15.97 -11.43
C THR A 102 5.61 -15.93 -9.96
N TYR A 103 5.86 -14.74 -9.41
CA TYR A 103 6.36 -14.57 -8.06
C TYR A 103 5.47 -13.63 -7.25
N ILE A 104 5.21 -14.01 -6.00
CA ILE A 104 4.56 -13.17 -5.01
C ILE A 104 5.39 -13.09 -3.74
N TRP A 105 5.48 -11.88 -3.19
CA TRP A 105 6.01 -11.60 -1.87
C TRP A 105 4.85 -11.42 -0.90
N ILE A 106 4.87 -12.19 0.18
CA ILE A 106 3.90 -12.14 1.28
C ILE A 106 4.70 -12.11 2.57
N ASP A 107 4.53 -11.06 3.37
CA ASP A 107 5.28 -10.84 4.62
C ASP A 107 5.38 -12.10 5.50
N ARG A 108 4.25 -12.79 5.74
CA ARG A 108 4.12 -14.01 6.54
C ARG A 108 5.01 -15.16 6.07
N PHE A 109 5.26 -15.26 4.76
CA PHE A 109 5.96 -16.39 4.15
C PHE A 109 7.33 -16.01 3.58
N CYS A 110 7.63 -14.72 3.44
CA CYS A 110 8.88 -14.24 2.85
C CYS A 110 9.81 -13.58 3.87
N ILE A 111 9.30 -13.26 5.06
CA ILE A 111 10.08 -12.80 6.22
C ILE A 111 10.10 -13.92 7.26
N VAL A 112 11.29 -14.19 7.81
CA VAL A 112 11.47 -15.09 8.95
C VAL A 112 10.95 -14.37 10.20
N GLN A 113 9.82 -14.83 10.75
CA GLN A 113 9.07 -14.09 11.77
C GLN A 113 9.74 -14.09 13.15
N ASP A 114 10.55 -15.11 13.43
CA ASP A 114 11.38 -15.28 14.63
C ASP A 114 12.79 -14.71 14.47
N ASP A 115 12.97 -13.76 13.52
CA ASP A 115 14.22 -13.04 13.29
C ASP A 115 14.00 -11.51 13.21
N ALA A 116 14.58 -10.79 14.15
CA ALA A 116 14.42 -9.33 14.26
C ALA A 116 15.10 -8.56 13.11
N ALA A 117 16.10 -9.15 12.44
CA ALA A 117 16.93 -8.48 11.42
C ALA A 117 16.29 -8.40 10.02
N SER A 118 15.12 -9.01 9.80
CA SER A 118 14.64 -9.35 8.45
C SER A 118 13.58 -8.40 7.85
N LYS A 119 13.14 -7.35 8.54
CA LYS A 119 12.06 -6.46 8.08
C LYS A 119 12.56 -5.35 7.14
N HIS A 120 12.32 -5.49 5.83
CA HIS A 120 12.77 -4.53 4.82
C HIS A 120 11.59 -3.79 4.17
N GLY A 121 11.45 -2.48 4.41
CA GLY A 121 10.39 -1.66 3.82
C GLY A 121 10.54 -1.39 2.31
N GLN A 122 11.73 -1.59 1.73
CA GLN A 122 12.03 -1.24 0.33
C GLN A 122 11.41 -2.20 -0.71
N ILE A 123 10.82 -3.32 -0.27
CA ILE A 123 10.33 -4.38 -1.15
C ILE A 123 9.20 -3.88 -2.06
N PHE A 124 8.25 -3.11 -1.51
CA PHE A 124 7.09 -2.57 -2.24
C PHE A 124 7.46 -1.66 -3.42
N ARG A 125 8.62 -0.99 -3.35
CA ARG A 125 9.12 -0.12 -4.43
C ARG A 125 9.52 -0.89 -5.68
N SER A 126 10.00 -2.11 -5.51
CA SER A 126 10.55 -2.92 -6.62
C SER A 126 9.53 -3.90 -7.20
N ALA A 127 8.36 -4.04 -6.57
CA ALA A 127 7.29 -4.88 -7.06
C ALA A 127 6.72 -4.37 -8.39
N SER A 128 6.32 -5.30 -9.27
CA SER A 128 5.56 -5.01 -10.48
C SER A 128 4.30 -4.20 -10.14
N PHE A 129 3.59 -4.64 -9.10
CA PHE A 129 2.49 -3.95 -8.44
C PHE A 129 2.27 -4.56 -7.05
N THR A 130 1.54 -3.82 -6.21
CA THR A 130 1.06 -4.32 -4.92
C THR A 130 -0.42 -4.64 -5.00
N LEU A 131 -0.79 -5.87 -4.68
CA LEU A 131 -2.16 -6.26 -4.42
C LEU A 131 -2.50 -5.84 -2.98
N VAL A 132 -3.39 -4.88 -2.83
CA VAL A 132 -3.81 -4.32 -1.55
C VAL A 132 -5.22 -4.81 -1.22
N VAL A 133 -5.36 -5.50 -0.09
CA VAL A 133 -6.66 -5.93 0.42
C VAL A 133 -7.14 -4.91 1.46
N ALA A 134 -7.86 -3.90 0.97
CA ALA A 134 -8.30 -2.73 1.73
C ALA A 134 -9.70 -2.95 2.34
N LEU A 135 -9.78 -3.85 3.33
CA LEU A 135 -11.02 -4.22 4.01
C LEU A 135 -11.11 -3.61 5.42
N ASN A 136 -12.30 -3.69 6.00
CA ASN A 136 -12.58 -3.24 7.36
C ASN A 136 -12.52 -4.35 8.40
N ASP A 137 -12.79 -5.58 7.99
CA ASP A 137 -12.71 -6.77 8.82
C ASP A 137 -11.40 -7.52 8.52
N ARG A 138 -10.72 -7.97 9.58
CA ARG A 138 -9.46 -8.72 9.50
C ARG A 138 -9.68 -10.22 9.34
N ASN A 139 -10.86 -10.70 9.71
CA ASN A 139 -11.21 -12.12 9.76
C ASN A 139 -12.01 -12.57 8.53
N THR A 140 -12.08 -11.74 7.49
CA THR A 140 -12.85 -12.04 6.29
C THR A 140 -12.33 -13.28 5.57
N PRO A 141 -13.21 -14.21 5.15
CA PRO A 141 -12.79 -15.33 4.32
C PRO A 141 -12.49 -14.82 2.91
N GLY A 142 -11.29 -15.07 2.38
CA GLY A 142 -11.00 -14.86 0.96
C GLY A 142 -11.02 -13.40 0.47
N LEU A 143 -10.88 -13.25 -0.85
CA LEU A 143 -10.99 -11.96 -1.54
C LEU A 143 -12.45 -11.70 -2.00
N PRO A 144 -13.03 -10.51 -1.75
CA PRO A 144 -14.37 -10.17 -2.21
C PRO A 144 -14.57 -10.27 -3.74
N GLY A 145 -15.47 -11.15 -4.15
CA GLY A 145 -15.78 -11.41 -5.56
C GLY A 145 -14.88 -12.47 -6.20
N PHE A 146 -14.29 -13.35 -5.40
CA PHE A 146 -13.40 -14.41 -5.87
C PHE A 146 -13.76 -15.78 -5.27
N ILE A 147 -12.84 -16.76 -5.36
CA ILE A 147 -13.09 -18.19 -5.12
C ILE A 147 -13.80 -18.45 -3.79
N HIS A 148 -13.27 -17.93 -2.68
CA HIS A 148 -13.81 -18.23 -1.36
C HIS A 148 -14.90 -17.25 -0.88
N ARG A 149 -15.15 -16.15 -1.61
CA ARG A 149 -16.09 -15.11 -1.17
C ARG A 149 -16.77 -14.42 -2.34
N PRO A 150 -18.08 -14.64 -2.56
CA PRO A 150 -18.84 -13.82 -3.50
C PRO A 150 -18.89 -12.37 -3.00
N ARG A 151 -18.95 -11.42 -3.92
CA ARG A 151 -19.12 -10.01 -3.54
C ARG A 151 -20.59 -9.73 -3.27
N GLY A 152 -20.90 -9.19 -2.09
CA GLY A 152 -22.26 -8.77 -1.75
C GLY A 152 -22.66 -7.55 -2.56
N SER A 153 -23.40 -7.77 -3.67
CA SER A 153 -24.00 -6.78 -4.57
C SER A 153 -23.09 -5.63 -5.04
N THR A 154 -22.74 -5.64 -6.32
CA THR A 154 -22.10 -4.52 -7.05
C THR A 154 -23.04 -3.33 -7.28
N ILE A 155 -24.17 -3.23 -6.57
CA ILE A 155 -25.03 -2.05 -6.67
C ILE A 155 -24.28 -0.88 -6.02
N ASN A 156 -23.52 -0.20 -6.88
CA ASN A 156 -22.72 0.99 -6.63
C ASN A 156 -23.59 2.21 -6.29
N LYS A 157 -24.80 2.03 -5.73
CA LYS A 157 -25.76 3.11 -5.49
C LYS A 157 -26.49 2.85 -4.19
N LEU A 158 -26.02 3.47 -3.11
CA LEU A 158 -26.74 3.54 -1.85
C LEU A 158 -27.72 4.72 -1.93
N ARG A 159 -29.03 4.46 -1.86
CA ARG A 159 -30.05 5.50 -1.74
C ARG A 159 -30.20 5.87 -0.27
N ILE A 160 -29.65 7.00 0.13
CA ILE A 160 -29.84 7.59 1.46
C ILE A 160 -31.04 8.53 1.38
N LYS A 161 -32.08 8.29 2.19
CA LYS A 161 -33.14 9.27 2.42
C LYS A 161 -32.68 10.17 3.56
N HIS A 162 -32.54 11.47 3.30
CA HIS A 162 -32.32 12.47 4.34
C HIS A 162 -33.29 13.61 4.08
N ASP A 163 -34.14 13.92 5.07
CA ASP A 163 -35.08 15.04 5.10
C ASP A 163 -35.58 15.40 3.70
N TRP A 164 -36.46 14.56 3.14
CA TRP A 164 -37.16 14.75 1.86
C TRP A 164 -36.33 14.53 0.57
N LYS A 165 -35.01 14.35 0.65
CA LYS A 165 -34.14 14.10 -0.52
C LYS A 165 -33.59 12.68 -0.52
N THR A 166 -33.57 12.05 -1.71
CA THR A 166 -32.84 10.80 -1.92
C THR A 166 -31.48 11.11 -2.52
N VAL A 167 -30.41 10.91 -1.76
CA VAL A 167 -29.03 11.01 -2.25
C VAL A 167 -28.61 9.62 -2.72
N VAL A 168 -28.09 9.54 -3.95
CA VAL A 168 -27.45 8.32 -4.45
C VAL A 168 -25.96 8.46 -4.24
N VAL A 169 -25.41 7.71 -3.29
CA VAL A 169 -23.96 7.65 -3.04
C VAL A 169 -23.40 6.41 -3.69
N GLU A 170 -22.25 6.53 -4.35
CA GLU A 170 -21.58 5.40 -4.93
C GLU A 170 -20.74 4.63 -3.91
N ARG A 171 -21.16 3.40 -3.60
CA ARG A 171 -20.44 2.51 -2.68
C ARG A 171 -19.10 2.14 -3.31
N GLY A 172 -17.98 2.48 -2.67
CA GLY A 172 -16.62 2.18 -3.17
C GLY A 172 -15.73 3.41 -3.29
N LEU A 173 -16.31 4.57 -3.61
CA LEU A 173 -15.57 5.83 -3.56
C LEU A 173 -15.04 6.06 -2.15
N GLU A 174 -13.73 6.25 -2.04
CA GLU A 174 -13.00 6.41 -0.78
C GLU A 174 -12.93 5.16 0.13
N SER A 175 -13.45 3.99 -0.28
CA SER A 175 -13.40 2.78 0.56
C SER A 175 -11.99 2.39 0.96
N VAL A 176 -11.00 2.65 0.10
CA VAL A 176 -9.59 2.47 0.46
C VAL A 176 -9.18 3.42 1.59
N ASN A 177 -9.55 4.69 1.54
CA ASN A 177 -9.14 5.70 2.51
C ASN A 177 -9.76 5.46 3.89
N TYR A 178 -11.02 5.04 3.94
CA TYR A 178 -11.73 4.70 5.18
C TYR A 178 -11.54 3.25 5.62
N SER A 179 -10.74 2.45 4.90
CA SER A 179 -10.50 1.06 5.28
C SER A 179 -9.72 0.95 6.59
N THR A 180 -10.05 -0.04 7.43
CA THR A 180 -9.23 -0.42 8.59
C THR A 180 -7.79 -0.71 8.17
N TRP A 181 -7.57 -1.28 6.98
CA TRP A 181 -6.23 -1.46 6.40
C TRP A 181 -5.44 -0.15 6.33
N ASN A 182 -6.04 0.94 5.86
CA ASN A 182 -5.37 2.23 5.71
C ASN A 182 -5.12 2.95 7.05
N THR A 183 -5.71 2.48 8.15
CA THR A 183 -5.42 2.99 9.50
C THR A 183 -4.12 2.46 10.09
N ARG A 184 -3.53 1.39 9.53
CA ARG A 184 -2.32 0.76 10.10
C ARG A 184 -1.07 1.54 9.74
N GLY A 185 -0.11 1.61 10.66
CA GLY A 185 1.16 2.32 10.46
C GLY A 185 2.01 1.71 9.35
N TRP A 186 2.22 0.39 9.38
CA TRP A 186 3.00 -0.34 8.37
C TRP A 186 2.44 -0.16 6.94
N THR A 187 1.12 -0.11 6.77
CA THR A 187 0.49 0.04 5.44
C THR A 187 0.74 1.40 4.79
N PHE A 188 1.26 2.38 5.55
CA PHE A 188 1.64 3.69 5.02
C PHE A 188 2.75 3.59 3.99
N GLN A 189 3.86 2.95 4.35
CA GLN A 189 4.97 2.75 3.41
C GLN A 189 4.58 1.77 2.29
N GLU A 190 3.76 0.75 2.60
CA GLU A 190 3.26 -0.20 1.59
C GLU A 190 2.48 0.55 0.51
N ARG A 191 1.61 1.49 0.88
CA ARG A 191 0.87 2.34 -0.06
C ARG A 191 1.79 3.29 -0.82
N LEU A 192 2.63 4.06 -0.12
CA LEU A 192 3.39 5.17 -0.71
C LEU A 192 4.54 4.71 -1.61
N LEU A 193 5.21 3.62 -1.24
CA LEU A 193 6.35 3.12 -1.98
C LEU A 193 5.95 2.29 -3.19
N SER A 194 4.72 1.76 -3.22
CA SER A 194 4.21 0.99 -4.35
C SER A 194 3.99 1.87 -5.58
N PRO A 195 4.71 1.63 -6.70
CA PRO A 195 4.54 2.36 -7.96
C PRO A 195 3.15 2.19 -8.56
N ARG A 196 2.56 1.01 -8.35
CA ARG A 196 1.31 0.53 -8.93
C ARG A 196 0.59 -0.31 -7.90
N ARG A 197 -0.71 -0.12 -7.76
CA ARG A 197 -1.54 -0.73 -6.73
C ARG A 197 -2.83 -1.23 -7.34
N ILE A 198 -3.23 -2.44 -6.98
CA ILE A 198 -4.58 -2.94 -7.20
C ILE A 198 -5.22 -3.06 -5.83
N TYR A 199 -6.26 -2.27 -5.57
CA TYR A 199 -7.03 -2.35 -4.35
C TYR A 199 -8.21 -3.28 -4.55
N ILE A 200 -8.35 -4.25 -3.65
CA ILE A 200 -9.55 -5.06 -3.50
C ILE A 200 -10.26 -4.53 -2.26
N THR A 201 -11.48 -4.03 -2.47
CA THR A 201 -12.37 -3.54 -1.41
C THR A 201 -13.60 -4.44 -1.31
N GLU A 202 -14.46 -4.17 -0.33
CA GLU A 202 -15.76 -4.82 -0.20
C GLU A 202 -16.70 -4.59 -1.41
N HIS A 203 -16.50 -3.49 -2.15
CA HIS A 203 -17.44 -3.01 -3.15
C HIS A 203 -16.89 -3.11 -4.57
N GLU A 204 -15.60 -2.83 -4.74
CA GLU A 204 -14.99 -2.79 -6.06
C GLU A 204 -13.49 -3.12 -6.06
N VAL A 205 -12.98 -3.36 -7.26
CA VAL A 205 -11.55 -3.33 -7.56
C VAL A 205 -11.16 -1.96 -8.11
N GLN A 206 -10.07 -1.40 -7.58
CA GLN A 206 -9.50 -0.13 -8.02
C GLN A 206 -8.04 -0.34 -8.43
N TYR A 207 -7.58 0.40 -9.42
CA TYR A 207 -6.19 0.43 -9.87
C TYR A 207 -5.64 1.83 -9.74
N GLU A 208 -4.39 1.95 -9.30
CA GLU A 208 -3.73 3.23 -9.19
C GLU A 208 -2.24 3.17 -9.50
N CYS A 209 -1.73 4.20 -10.17
CA CYS A 209 -0.31 4.38 -10.48
C CYS A 209 0.04 5.87 -10.59
N TYR A 210 1.32 6.17 -10.88
CA TYR A 210 1.81 7.54 -11.06
C TYR A 210 1.04 8.40 -12.06
N VAL A 211 0.38 7.79 -13.04
CA VAL A 211 -0.25 8.51 -14.17
C VAL A 211 -1.75 8.61 -14.06
N GLY A 212 -2.36 7.93 -13.08
CA GLY A 212 -3.79 8.00 -12.85
C GLY A 212 -4.37 6.78 -12.15
N TYR A 213 -5.70 6.74 -12.16
CA TYR A 213 -6.52 5.81 -11.40
C TYR A 213 -7.61 5.22 -12.29
N ALA A 214 -7.96 3.97 -12.05
CA ALA A 214 -9.10 3.30 -12.68
C ALA A 214 -9.91 2.53 -11.63
N SER A 215 -11.19 2.36 -11.88
CA SER A 215 -12.10 1.68 -10.94
C SER A 215 -13.26 1.03 -11.68
N GLU A 216 -13.83 -0.02 -11.09
CA GLU A 216 -15.02 -0.66 -11.65
C GLU A 216 -16.19 0.35 -11.72
N ILE A 217 -16.38 1.21 -10.72
CA ILE A 217 -17.39 2.29 -10.72
C ILE A 217 -17.20 3.23 -11.92
N PHE A 218 -15.97 3.71 -12.16
CA PHE A 218 -15.66 4.60 -13.29
C PHE A 218 -15.88 3.94 -14.65
N THR A 219 -15.72 2.62 -14.72
CA THR A 219 -15.98 1.86 -15.95
C THR A 219 -17.47 1.78 -16.26
N HIS A 220 -18.31 1.63 -15.22
CA HIS A 220 -19.75 1.44 -15.35
C HIS A 220 -20.57 2.74 -15.42
N ASN A 221 -20.06 3.87 -14.93
CA ASN A 221 -20.83 5.12 -14.91
C ASN A 221 -20.36 6.12 -15.99
N ALA A 222 -21.23 6.41 -16.94
CA ALA A 222 -21.00 7.34 -18.05
C ALA A 222 -20.66 8.78 -17.61
N LEU A 223 -21.11 9.19 -16.42
CA LEU A 223 -20.84 10.53 -15.88
C LEU A 223 -19.36 10.77 -15.55
N TYR A 224 -18.57 9.72 -15.31
CA TYR A 224 -17.13 9.83 -15.10
C TYR A 224 -16.30 9.53 -16.35
N LYS A 225 -16.92 9.06 -17.44
CA LYS A 225 -16.26 8.91 -18.74
C LYS A 225 -15.94 10.26 -19.40
N THR A 226 -16.48 11.37 -18.88
CA THR A 226 -16.49 12.69 -19.50
C THR A 226 -15.56 13.72 -18.85
N SER A 227 -14.46 13.30 -18.20
CA SER A 227 -13.35 14.23 -17.95
C SER A 227 -12.70 14.61 -19.29
N ARG A 228 -13.24 15.67 -19.92
CA ARG A 228 -12.77 16.26 -21.19
C ARG A 228 -11.38 16.89 -21.13
N ARG A 229 -10.68 16.80 -19.99
CA ARG A 229 -9.27 17.25 -19.92
C ARG A 229 -8.39 16.13 -20.46
N SER A 230 -8.02 16.26 -21.73
CA SER A 230 -6.94 15.51 -22.37
C SER A 230 -5.66 15.72 -21.56
N LEU A 231 -5.43 14.85 -20.59
CA LEU A 231 -4.16 14.78 -19.87
C LEU A 231 -3.33 13.73 -20.59
N SER A 232 -2.20 14.20 -21.12
CA SER A 232 -1.21 13.36 -21.76
C SER A 232 -0.43 12.55 -20.71
N HIS A 233 -0.17 11.29 -20.99
CA HIS A 233 0.65 10.42 -20.15
C HIS A 233 2.05 11.05 -19.98
N PRO A 234 2.56 11.26 -18.75
CA PRO A 234 3.80 11.99 -18.50
C PRO A 234 5.02 11.46 -19.26
N LEU A 235 5.07 10.15 -19.51
CA LEU A 235 6.23 9.48 -20.13
C LEU A 235 6.04 9.21 -21.63
N THR A 236 4.81 9.27 -22.16
CA THR A 236 4.54 8.89 -23.57
C THR A 236 3.87 10.01 -24.35
N LYS A 237 3.49 11.12 -23.70
CA LYS A 237 2.77 12.27 -24.27
C LYS A 237 1.46 11.93 -25.00
N ARG A 238 0.96 10.70 -24.90
CA ARG A 238 -0.30 10.26 -25.53
C ARG A 238 -1.51 10.63 -24.67
N PRO A 239 -2.67 10.97 -25.27
CA PRO A 239 -3.89 11.25 -24.51
C PRO A 239 -4.28 10.02 -23.69
N VAL A 240 -4.38 10.17 -22.37
CA VAL A 240 -4.80 9.09 -21.46
C VAL A 240 -6.32 8.84 -21.56
N SER A 241 -7.04 9.72 -22.26
CA SER A 241 -8.48 9.68 -22.53
C SER A 241 -8.97 8.51 -23.40
N GLN A 242 -8.10 7.54 -23.76
CA GLN A 242 -8.47 6.40 -24.61
C GLN A 242 -8.70 5.08 -23.85
N LEU A 243 -8.56 5.05 -22.52
CA LEU A 243 -8.83 3.85 -21.71
C LEU A 243 -10.18 4.00 -20.98
N PRO A 244 -11.21 3.19 -21.30
CA PRO A 244 -12.49 3.22 -20.59
C PRO A 244 -12.30 3.00 -19.08
N GLY A 245 -12.89 3.87 -18.26
CA GLY A 245 -12.80 3.79 -16.79
C GLY A 245 -11.49 4.29 -16.18
N PHE A 246 -10.56 4.83 -16.99
CA PHE A 246 -9.33 5.44 -16.52
C PHE A 246 -9.46 6.96 -16.42
N CYS A 247 -9.18 7.50 -15.24
CA CYS A 247 -9.13 8.92 -14.98
C CYS A 247 -7.68 9.36 -14.80
N ALA A 248 -7.18 10.17 -15.73
CA ALA A 248 -5.96 10.93 -15.50
C ALA A 248 -6.26 11.99 -14.44
N SER A 249 -5.62 11.87 -13.28
CA SER A 249 -5.86 12.76 -12.16
C SER A 249 -4.54 13.31 -11.65
N ARG A 250 -4.47 14.64 -11.44
CA ARG A 250 -3.43 15.26 -10.61
C ARG A 250 -3.62 14.93 -9.12
N VAL A 251 -4.72 14.26 -8.76
CA VAL A 251 -5.10 13.82 -7.41
C VAL A 251 -4.80 12.33 -7.21
N ALA A 252 -3.99 11.69 -8.08
CA ALA A 252 -3.40 10.38 -7.78
C ALA A 252 -2.64 10.48 -6.44
N ASN A 253 -2.57 9.39 -5.66
CA ASN A 253 -1.94 9.42 -4.34
C ASN A 253 -0.56 10.04 -4.41
N PHE A 254 -0.17 10.67 -3.31
CA PHE A 254 1.13 11.30 -3.20
C PHE A 254 2.25 10.31 -3.55
N HIS A 255 3.14 10.74 -4.45
CA HIS A 255 4.27 9.97 -4.91
C HIS A 255 5.56 10.75 -4.61
N ILE A 256 6.52 10.09 -3.99
CA ILE A 256 7.80 10.72 -3.63
C ILE A 256 8.68 10.82 -4.89
N THR A 257 8.88 12.04 -5.37
CA THR A 257 9.60 12.38 -6.60
C THR A 257 10.61 13.48 -6.33
N GLU A 258 11.44 13.83 -7.32
CA GLU A 258 12.39 14.96 -7.20
C GLU A 258 11.73 16.31 -6.93
N ARG A 259 10.39 16.42 -7.08
CA ARG A 259 9.60 17.62 -6.79
C ARG A 259 8.97 17.61 -5.40
N THR A 260 9.17 16.55 -4.60
CA THR A 260 8.61 16.43 -3.26
C THR A 260 9.16 17.54 -2.36
N SER A 261 8.24 18.38 -1.88
CA SER A 261 8.56 19.54 -1.06
C SER A 261 8.59 19.20 0.43
N ILE A 262 9.16 20.08 1.25
CA ILE A 262 9.09 19.98 2.71
C ILE A 262 7.63 19.97 3.22
N HIS A 263 6.73 20.71 2.57
CA HIS A 263 5.31 20.72 2.92
C HIS A 263 4.64 19.37 2.68
N ASP A 264 5.06 18.64 1.65
CA ASP A 264 4.55 17.31 1.40
C ASP A 264 5.00 16.32 2.46
N TYR A 265 6.28 16.36 2.86
CA TYR A 265 6.77 15.59 4.01
C TYR A 265 5.99 15.89 5.28
N MET A 266 5.67 17.17 5.55
CA MET A 266 4.89 17.54 6.73
C MET A 266 3.48 16.95 6.70
N ARG A 267 2.83 16.93 5.54
CA ARG A 267 1.54 16.22 5.35
C ARG A 267 1.70 14.72 5.55
N LEU A 268 2.76 14.12 4.99
CA LEU A 268 3.06 12.69 5.17
C LEU A 268 3.24 12.33 6.64
N VAL A 269 4.04 13.08 7.40
CA VAL A 269 4.24 12.82 8.84
C VAL A 269 2.96 13.02 9.63
N ARG A 270 2.20 14.08 9.34
CA ARG A 270 0.90 14.32 9.98
C ARG A 270 -0.07 13.16 9.75
N ASP A 271 -0.16 12.68 8.51
CA ASP A 271 -1.08 11.60 8.15
C ASP A 271 -0.56 10.22 8.64
N TYR A 272 0.76 10.05 8.74
CA TYR A 272 1.40 8.85 9.26
C TYR A 272 1.24 8.69 10.78
N THR A 273 1.53 9.74 11.54
CA THR A 273 1.55 9.71 13.02
C THR A 273 0.18 9.45 13.66
N ARG A 274 -0.91 9.62 12.89
CA ARG A 274 -2.29 9.31 13.29
C ARG A 274 -2.68 7.84 13.08
N ARG A 275 -1.79 7.03 12.51
CA ARG A 275 -2.04 5.62 12.23
C ARG A 275 -1.77 4.73 13.45
N ASN A 276 -2.47 3.61 13.48
CA ASN A 276 -2.41 2.60 14.52
C ASN A 276 -1.18 1.70 14.34
N LEU A 277 -0.39 1.55 15.39
CA LEU A 277 0.73 0.61 15.47
C LEU A 277 0.42 -0.46 16.50
N SER A 278 0.73 -1.72 16.17
CA SER A 278 0.64 -2.83 17.14
C SER A 278 1.70 -2.68 18.23
N TYR A 279 2.91 -2.27 17.87
CA TYR A 279 3.99 -1.97 18.79
C TYR A 279 4.38 -0.51 18.65
N SER A 280 4.35 0.24 19.76
CA SER A 280 4.66 1.68 19.75
C SER A 280 6.06 1.97 19.20
N SER A 281 7.02 1.06 19.44
CA SER A 281 8.41 1.11 19.00
C SER A 281 8.61 1.01 17.48
N ASP A 282 7.60 0.55 16.73
CA ASP A 282 7.67 0.45 15.26
C ASP A 282 7.55 1.81 14.55
N ILE A 283 7.33 2.91 15.27
CA ILE A 283 7.03 4.23 14.69
C ILE A 283 8.10 4.76 13.72
N LEU A 284 9.38 4.45 13.92
CA LEU A 284 10.43 4.83 12.97
C LEU A 284 10.59 3.74 11.89
N ASN A 285 10.55 2.47 12.29
CA ASN A 285 10.71 1.33 11.37
C ASN A 285 9.62 1.28 10.28
N ALA A 286 8.37 1.57 10.63
CA ALA A 286 7.25 1.59 9.70
C ALA A 286 7.26 2.84 8.79
N PHE A 287 8.11 3.83 9.06
CA PHE A 287 8.35 5.00 8.22
C PHE A 287 9.67 4.91 7.43
N ALA A 288 10.59 4.02 7.82
CA ALA A 288 11.97 3.97 7.32
C ALA A 288 12.07 3.84 5.79
N GLY A 289 11.13 3.15 5.13
CA GLY A 289 11.12 3.08 3.67
C GLY A 289 10.79 4.42 2.99
N VAL A 290 9.87 5.20 3.57
CA VAL A 290 9.52 6.56 3.14
C VAL A 290 10.70 7.49 3.38
N GLU A 291 11.29 7.41 4.58
CA GLU A 291 12.51 8.13 4.95
C GLU A 291 13.64 7.87 3.95
N GLY A 292 13.95 6.61 3.66
CA GLY A 292 14.99 6.25 2.70
C GLY A 292 14.75 6.82 1.30
N ARG A 293 13.49 6.89 0.84
CA ARG A 293 13.17 7.50 -0.45
C ARG A 293 13.31 9.03 -0.41
N LEU A 294 12.91 9.69 0.68
CA LEU A 294 13.11 11.13 0.83
C LEU A 294 14.59 11.50 0.96
N LYS A 295 15.39 10.67 1.65
CA LYS A 295 16.85 10.79 1.72
C LYS A 295 17.47 10.75 0.32
N ASP A 296 17.07 9.77 -0.51
CA ASP A 296 17.51 9.66 -1.91
C ASP A 296 17.17 10.93 -2.70
N VAL A 297 15.94 11.45 -2.57
CA VAL A 297 15.45 12.63 -3.32
C VAL A 297 16.12 13.93 -2.89
N TRP A 298 16.24 14.15 -1.57
CA TRP A 298 16.75 15.41 -1.05
C TRP A 298 18.27 15.47 -0.92
N GLY A 299 18.94 14.31 -1.08
CA GLY A 299 20.38 14.18 -0.86
C GLY A 299 20.77 14.52 0.57
N SER A 300 19.90 14.25 1.55
CA SER A 300 20.06 14.64 2.95
C SER A 300 19.80 13.47 3.88
N PRO A 301 20.64 13.24 4.90
CA PRO A 301 20.34 12.28 5.95
C PRO A 301 19.09 12.68 6.74
N PHE A 302 18.57 11.71 7.47
CA PHE A 302 17.47 11.85 8.39
C PHE A 302 17.91 11.40 9.78
N HIS A 303 17.36 12.05 10.81
CA HIS A 303 17.63 11.77 12.21
C HIS A 303 16.30 11.60 12.92
N PHE A 304 16.02 10.40 13.43
CA PHE A 304 14.77 10.07 14.13
C PHE A 304 13.52 10.56 13.38
N GLY A 305 13.46 10.30 12.07
CA GLY A 305 12.36 10.70 11.20
C GLY A 305 12.39 12.16 10.71
N LEU A 306 13.36 13.00 11.09
CA LEU A 306 13.49 14.39 10.64
C LEU A 306 14.60 14.58 9.59
N PRO A 307 14.35 15.32 8.47
CA PRO A 307 15.39 15.61 7.48
C PRO A 307 16.38 16.66 7.96
N GLU A 308 17.69 16.38 7.90
CA GLU A 308 18.75 17.32 8.33
C GLU A 308 18.70 18.65 7.56
N LYS A 309 18.59 18.59 6.23
CA LYS A 309 18.49 19.75 5.33
C LYS A 309 17.36 20.71 5.69
N TYR A 310 16.26 20.21 6.25
CA TYR A 310 15.08 21.02 6.60
C TYR A 310 14.79 20.98 8.10
N LEU A 311 15.79 20.68 8.94
CA LEU A 311 15.59 20.40 10.36
C LEU A 311 14.86 21.55 11.08
N HIS A 312 15.28 22.79 10.83
CA HIS A 312 14.67 24.00 11.39
C HIS A 312 13.15 24.10 11.14
N ILE A 313 12.67 23.67 9.97
CA ILE A 313 11.23 23.70 9.65
C ILE A 313 10.54 22.41 10.14
N ALA A 314 11.22 21.26 10.01
CA ALA A 314 10.69 19.96 10.40
C ALA A 314 10.50 19.82 11.92
N LEU A 315 11.21 20.61 12.73
CA LEU A 315 11.03 20.70 14.19
C LEU A 315 9.79 21.50 14.61
N MET A 316 9.15 22.25 13.71
CA MET A 316 8.01 23.11 14.03
C MET A 316 6.68 22.35 14.15
N TRP A 317 6.72 21.07 14.50
CA TRP A 317 5.52 20.29 14.77
C TRP A 317 4.99 20.58 16.18
N ARG A 318 3.70 20.33 16.39
CA ARG A 318 3.09 20.29 17.72
C ARG A 318 2.33 18.99 17.93
N PRO A 319 2.28 18.44 19.15
CA PRO A 319 1.41 17.31 19.45
C PRO A 319 -0.06 17.71 19.26
N ASN A 320 -0.91 16.73 18.92
CA ASN A 320 -2.36 16.86 19.10
C ASN A 320 -2.71 16.98 20.59
N ASP A 321 -3.85 17.58 20.92
CA ASP A 321 -4.28 17.78 22.32
C ASP A 321 -4.46 16.48 23.10
N THR A 322 -4.66 15.35 22.40
CA THR A 322 -4.78 14.00 22.97
C THR A 322 -3.46 13.22 22.99
N SER A 323 -2.34 13.84 22.62
CA SER A 323 -1.04 13.15 22.54
C SER A 323 -0.41 12.99 23.90
N THR A 324 0.23 11.85 24.11
CA THR A 324 1.09 11.58 25.26
C THR A 324 2.50 11.25 24.80
N LEU A 325 3.46 11.26 25.72
CA LEU A 325 4.80 10.74 25.44
C LEU A 325 4.70 9.24 25.09
N ARG A 326 5.40 8.86 24.04
CA ARG A 326 5.48 7.47 23.59
C ARG A 326 6.42 6.71 24.51
N MET A 327 5.84 5.79 25.28
CA MET A 327 6.62 4.78 25.98
C MET A 327 7.19 3.80 24.95
N SER A 328 8.51 3.82 24.78
CA SER A 328 9.24 2.85 23.97
C SER A 328 10.59 2.53 24.60
N ASP A 329 11.02 1.28 24.50
CA ASP A 329 12.36 0.83 24.92
C ASP A 329 13.49 1.48 24.10
N MET A 330 13.13 2.11 22.97
CA MET A 330 14.03 2.90 22.15
C MET A 330 14.15 4.32 22.71
N SER A 331 15.38 4.83 22.83
CA SER A 331 15.66 6.20 23.27
C SER A 331 15.32 7.21 22.15
N ILE A 332 14.03 7.42 21.87
CA ILE A 332 13.57 8.42 20.91
C ILE A 332 13.70 9.81 21.55
N PRO A 333 14.47 10.74 20.95
CA PRO A 333 14.61 12.08 21.50
C PRO A 333 13.29 12.86 21.52
N SER A 334 13.08 13.66 22.57
CA SER A 334 11.84 14.44 22.77
C SER A 334 11.54 15.47 21.67
N TRP A 335 12.55 15.90 20.91
CA TRP A 335 12.38 16.81 19.78
C TRP A 335 11.88 16.11 18.50
N SER A 336 11.89 14.79 18.43
CA SER A 336 11.35 14.03 17.30
C SER A 336 9.84 13.88 17.43
N TRP A 337 9.10 14.03 16.32
CA TRP A 337 7.66 13.74 16.26
C TRP A 337 7.36 12.28 16.63
N ALA A 338 8.33 11.37 16.52
CA ALA A 338 8.16 9.97 16.88
C ALA A 338 8.04 9.76 18.40
N SER A 339 8.43 10.76 19.21
CA SER A 339 8.38 10.72 20.67
C SER A 339 6.97 10.83 21.26
N VAL A 340 5.93 11.11 20.46
CA VAL A 340 4.54 11.26 20.93
C VAL A 340 3.57 10.29 20.27
N THR A 341 2.44 10.05 20.92
CA THR A 341 1.31 9.25 20.44
C THR A 341 0.21 10.12 19.81
N ASN A 342 -0.79 9.51 19.18
CA ASN A 342 -2.03 10.18 18.71
C ASN A 342 -1.89 11.31 17.68
N GLY A 343 -0.73 11.45 17.04
CA GLY A 343 -0.53 12.33 15.90
C GLY A 343 0.02 13.72 16.24
N ILE A 344 0.62 14.35 15.23
CA ILE A 344 1.17 15.72 15.32
C ILE A 344 0.53 16.62 14.27
N ASN A 345 0.68 17.94 14.42
CA ASN A 345 0.29 18.94 13.43
C ASN A 345 1.42 19.92 13.11
N TYR A 346 1.31 20.53 11.93
CA TYR A 346 2.09 21.70 11.50
C TYR A 346 1.12 22.86 11.23
N ASP A 347 0.50 23.42 12.27
CA ASP A 347 -0.60 24.40 12.13
C ASP A 347 -0.25 25.63 11.31
N TRP A 348 1.00 26.07 11.39
CA TRP A 348 1.51 27.20 10.61
C TRP A 348 1.44 26.93 9.09
N LEU A 349 1.37 25.66 8.67
CA LEU A 349 1.27 25.23 7.28
C LEU A 349 -0.15 25.37 6.71
N LEU A 350 -1.17 25.40 7.57
CA LEU A 350 -2.58 25.50 7.16
C LEU A 350 -3.06 26.96 7.03
N GLY A 351 -2.20 27.93 7.33
CA GLY A 351 -2.59 29.32 7.55
C GLY A 351 -3.49 29.42 8.80
N ARG A 352 -3.33 30.47 9.60
CA ARG A 352 -4.30 30.72 10.68
C ARG A 352 -5.68 30.87 10.04
N LYS A 353 -6.56 29.87 10.16
CA LYS A 353 -7.99 30.18 10.22
C LYS A 353 -8.12 31.08 11.43
N LYS A 354 -8.36 32.38 11.21
CA LYS A 354 -8.70 33.30 12.29
C LYS A 354 -9.81 32.61 13.08
N ALA A 355 -9.56 32.36 14.36
CA ALA A 355 -10.64 32.08 15.29
C ALA A 355 -11.54 33.32 15.25
N THR A 356 -12.71 33.16 14.65
CA THR A 356 -13.85 34.08 14.81
C THR A 356 -14.55 33.78 16.11
#